data_AF-A0A933IIZ0-F1
#
_entry.id   AF-A0A933IIZ0-F1
#
_cell.length_a   1.000
_cell.length_b   1.000
_cell.length_c   1.000
_cell.angle_alpha   90.00
_cell.angle_beta   90.00
_cell.angle_gamma   90.00
#
_symmetry.space_group_name_H-M   'P 1'
#
loop_
_entity.id
_entity.type
_entity.pdbx_description
1 polymer ?
#
loop_
_entity_poly.entity_id
_entity_poly.type
_entity_poly.pdbx_seq_one_letter_code
_entity_poly.pdbx_strand_id
1 'polypeptide(L)'
;IAFKLNTDDVREAPSLKIIKNLQKQGAKIRAYDPAAMENAKKVLKDVFFCQDEYECVLGSNAVIIITEWHQFRNLDLEKIKELLIEPIFIDLRNVYDPRMMKKLGFKYVGVGRGC
;
A
#
# COMPACT_ATOMS: atom_id res chain seq x y z
N ILE A 1 -6.65 2.98 0.65
CA ILE A 1 -6.83 4.30 1.30
C ILE A 1 -8.15 4.35 2.06
N ALA A 2 -9.26 3.89 1.49
CA ALA A 2 -10.56 3.84 2.15
C ALA A 2 -10.51 3.17 3.55
N PHE A 3 -11.41 3.61 4.44
CA PHE A 3 -11.57 3.01 5.78
C PHE A 3 -11.95 1.53 5.71
N LYS A 4 -12.80 1.14 4.75
CA LYS A 4 -13.26 -0.23 4.50
C LYS A 4 -13.41 -0.49 2.99
N LEU A 5 -13.63 -1.75 2.61
CA LEU A 5 -14.02 -2.12 1.25
C LEU A 5 -15.30 -1.38 0.82
N ASN A 6 -15.39 -1.02 -0.46
CA ASN A 6 -16.58 -0.43 -1.10
C ASN A 6 -17.05 0.92 -0.55
N THR A 7 -16.14 1.72 0.02
CA THR A 7 -16.46 3.10 0.42
C THR A 7 -15.38 4.07 -0.03
N ASP A 8 -15.81 5.29 -0.30
CA ASP A 8 -14.98 6.46 -0.56
C ASP A 8 -14.68 7.25 0.73
N ASP A 9 -15.17 6.80 1.90
CA ASP A 9 -14.95 7.48 3.18
C ASP A 9 -13.51 7.29 3.66
N VAL A 10 -12.82 8.42 3.77
CA VAL A 10 -11.43 8.52 4.23
C VAL A 10 -11.31 9.14 5.61
N ARG A 11 -12.37 9.71 6.19
CA ARG A 11 -12.30 10.66 7.32
C ARG A 11 -11.61 10.08 8.56
N GLU A 12 -11.84 8.80 8.85
CA GLU A 12 -11.21 8.09 9.96
C GLU A 12 -10.33 6.92 9.49
N ALA A 13 -9.89 6.94 8.24
CA ALA A 13 -9.12 5.84 7.68
C ALA A 13 -7.76 5.70 8.39
N PRO A 14 -7.37 4.49 8.86
CA PRO A 14 -6.04 4.22 9.42
C PRO A 14 -4.91 4.63 8.48
N SER A 15 -5.17 4.57 7.17
CA SER A 15 -4.28 4.99 6.10
C SER A 15 -3.83 6.45 6.24
N LEU A 16 -4.72 7.37 6.65
CA LEU A 16 -4.38 8.78 6.82
C LEU A 16 -3.33 8.99 7.91
N LYS A 17 -3.46 8.27 9.03
CA LYS A 17 -2.52 8.39 10.16
C LYS A 17 -1.15 7.84 9.78
N ILE A 18 -1.12 6.71 9.07
CA ILE A 18 0.12 6.10 8.57
C ILE A 18 0.82 7.05 7.59
N ILE A 19 0.08 7.54 6.58
CA ILE A 19 0.61 8.46 5.57
C ILE A 19 1.19 9.72 6.22
N LYS A 20 0.44 10.37 7.12
CA LYS A 20 0.90 11.58 7.82
C LYS A 20 2.16 11.33 8.66
N ASN A 21 2.26 10.18 9.33
CA ASN A 21 3.44 9.86 10.12
C ASN A 21 4.67 9.58 9.24
N LEU A 22 4.51 8.89 8.11
CA LEU A 22 5.58 8.68 7.16
C LEU A 22 6.05 10.00 6.54
N GLN A 23 5.12 10.88 6.17
CA GLN A 23 5.44 12.22 5.66
C GLN A 23 6.21 13.06 6.69
N LYS A 24 5.84 12.99 7.98
CA LYS A 24 6.60 13.65 9.06
C LYS A 24 8.03 13.16 9.20
N GLN A 25 8.31 11.93 8.77
CA GLN A 25 9.66 11.37 8.72
C GLN A 25 10.40 11.66 7.40
N GLY A 26 9.79 12.46 6.50
CA GLY A 26 10.39 12.85 5.22
C GLY A 26 10.12 11.87 4.06
N ALA A 27 9.26 10.87 4.25
CA ALA A 27 8.93 9.94 3.19
C ALA A 27 8.07 10.60 2.11
N LYS A 28 8.38 10.32 0.84
CA LYS A 28 7.52 10.66 -0.31
C LYS A 28 6.47 9.57 -0.48
N ILE A 29 5.20 9.95 -0.52
CA ILE A 29 4.10 8.99 -0.55
C ILE A 29 3.49 8.94 -1.93
N ARG A 30 3.42 7.72 -2.48
CA ARG A 30 2.55 7.37 -3.60
C ARG A 30 1.36 6.61 -3.05
N ALA A 31 0.16 6.93 -3.50
CA ALA A 31 -1.05 6.28 -3.03
C ALA A 31 -2.00 5.96 -4.17
N TYR A 32 -2.64 4.80 -4.07
CA TYR A 32 -3.68 4.34 -4.97
C TYR A 32 -4.82 3.70 -4.17
N ASP A 33 -6.05 3.94 -4.62
CA ASP A 33 -7.27 3.30 -4.15
C ASP A 33 -8.28 3.26 -5.30
N PRO A 34 -8.98 2.15 -5.54
CA PRO A 34 -9.89 2.06 -6.67
C PRO A 34 -11.14 2.96 -6.52
N ALA A 35 -11.51 3.35 -5.30
CA ALA A 35 -12.76 4.06 -5.04
C ALA A 35 -12.58 5.40 -4.29
N ALA A 36 -11.54 5.55 -3.48
CA ALA A 36 -11.43 6.66 -2.53
C ALA A 36 -10.47 7.79 -2.96
N MET A 37 -9.99 7.80 -4.20
CA MET A 37 -8.92 8.72 -4.63
C MET A 37 -9.35 10.19 -4.63
N GLU A 38 -10.58 10.49 -5.07
CA GLU A 38 -11.09 11.86 -5.08
C GLU A 38 -11.22 12.43 -3.67
N ASN A 39 -11.74 11.64 -2.72
CA ASN A 39 -11.85 12.07 -1.34
C ASN A 39 -10.50 12.10 -0.63
N ALA A 40 -9.60 11.16 -0.95
CA ALA A 40 -8.24 11.17 -0.43
C ALA A 40 -7.49 12.46 -0.83
N LYS A 41 -7.65 12.94 -2.06
CA LYS A 41 -7.09 14.21 -2.55
C LYS A 41 -7.56 15.44 -1.77
N LYS A 42 -8.78 15.40 -1.20
CA LYS A 42 -9.32 16.51 -0.38
C LYS A 42 -8.67 16.60 1.00
N VAL A 43 -8.14 15.49 1.51
CA VAL A 43 -7.69 15.37 2.91
C VAL A 43 -6.17 15.19 3.04
N LEU A 44 -5.53 14.54 2.06
CA LEU A 44 -4.09 14.32 2.01
C LEU A 44 -3.42 15.38 1.12
N LYS A 45 -2.34 15.95 1.63
CA LYS A 45 -1.44 16.85 0.91
C LYS A 45 -0.11 16.14 0.68
N ASP A 46 0.65 16.57 -0.31
CA ASP A 46 2.00 16.05 -0.60
C ASP A 46 2.03 14.52 -0.82
N VAL A 47 0.99 14.02 -1.49
CA VAL A 47 0.85 12.62 -1.91
C VAL A 47 0.73 12.59 -3.43
N PHE A 48 1.52 11.72 -4.06
CA PHE A 48 1.39 11.42 -5.48
C PHE A 48 0.29 10.36 -5.68
N PHE A 49 -0.82 10.79 -6.25
CA PHE A 49 -1.99 9.94 -6.49
C PHE A 49 -1.85 9.23 -7.83
N CYS A 50 -1.69 7.90 -7.80
CA CYS A 50 -1.47 7.06 -8.98
C CYS A 50 -2.79 6.60 -9.60
N GLN A 51 -2.77 6.15 -10.85
CA GLN A 51 -3.93 5.65 -11.59
C GLN A 51 -4.18 4.15 -11.36
N ASP A 52 -3.12 3.40 -11.04
CA ASP A 52 -3.19 1.97 -10.74
C ASP A 52 -2.15 1.54 -9.69
N GLU A 53 -2.24 0.27 -9.25
CA GLU A 53 -1.32 -0.35 -8.31
C GLU A 53 0.14 -0.41 -8.79
N TYR A 54 0.38 -0.58 -10.09
CA TYR A 54 1.70 -0.79 -10.67
C TYR A 54 2.45 0.55 -10.77
N GLU A 55 1.75 1.61 -11.19
CA GLU A 55 2.25 2.98 -11.12
C GLU A 55 2.55 3.34 -9.66
N CYS A 56 1.73 2.89 -8.70
CA CYS A 56 1.95 3.18 -7.28
C CYS A 56 3.27 2.61 -6.74
N VAL A 57 3.69 1.43 -7.21
CA VAL A 57 4.92 0.77 -6.75
C VAL A 57 6.16 1.15 -7.57
N LEU A 58 5.99 1.71 -8.77
CA LEU A 58 7.10 2.08 -9.65
C LEU A 58 8.12 3.00 -8.95
N GLY A 59 9.37 2.57 -8.86
CA GLY A 59 10.45 3.33 -8.24
C GLY A 59 10.27 3.56 -6.74
N SER A 60 9.40 2.82 -6.06
CA SER A 60 9.20 2.92 -4.61
C SER A 60 10.16 2.00 -3.86
N ASN A 61 10.57 2.38 -2.64
CA ASN A 61 11.41 1.53 -1.77
C ASN A 61 10.62 0.47 -1.01
N ALA A 62 9.32 0.68 -0.81
CA ALA A 62 8.45 -0.23 -0.10
C ALA A 62 7.01 -0.06 -0.56
N VAL A 63 6.22 -1.13 -0.47
CA VAL A 63 4.77 -1.12 -0.68
C VAL A 63 4.05 -1.48 0.61
N ILE A 64 2.92 -0.82 0.88
CA ILE A 64 2.10 -1.04 2.07
C ILE A 64 0.65 -1.33 1.66
N ILE A 65 0.14 -2.51 1.98
CA ILE A 65 -1.29 -2.82 1.87
C ILE A 65 -1.99 -2.46 3.18
N ILE A 66 -2.93 -1.51 3.10
CA ILE A 66 -3.72 -1.02 4.25
C ILE A 66 -5.19 -1.43 4.14
N THR A 67 -5.76 -1.37 2.94
CA THR A 67 -7.16 -1.72 2.66
C THR A 67 -7.18 -2.99 1.80
N GLU A 68 -7.95 -4.00 2.20
CA GLU A 68 -7.98 -5.32 1.55
C GLU A 68 -8.91 -5.36 0.32
N TRP A 69 -8.70 -4.48 -0.65
CA TRP A 69 -9.46 -4.55 -1.91
C TRP A 69 -9.21 -5.88 -2.64
N HIS A 70 -10.25 -6.45 -3.25
CA HIS A 70 -10.14 -7.74 -3.97
C HIS A 70 -9.07 -7.72 -5.06
N GLN A 71 -8.90 -6.60 -5.77
CA GLN A 71 -7.87 -6.43 -6.78
C GLN A 71 -6.45 -6.64 -6.23
N PHE A 72 -6.21 -6.29 -4.95
CA PHE A 72 -4.91 -6.45 -4.32
C PHE A 72 -4.61 -7.89 -3.86
N ARG A 73 -5.56 -8.83 -4.02
CA ARG A 73 -5.33 -10.24 -3.70
C ARG A 73 -4.64 -10.99 -4.83
N ASN A 74 -4.81 -10.54 -6.07
CA ASN A 74 -4.34 -11.21 -7.29
C ASN A 74 -3.31 -10.36 -8.05
N LEU A 75 -2.50 -9.57 -7.33
CA LEU A 75 -1.45 -8.78 -7.96
C LEU A 75 -0.37 -9.68 -8.57
N ASP A 76 0.18 -9.23 -9.69
CA ASP A 76 1.41 -9.80 -10.23
C ASP A 76 2.59 -9.38 -9.35
N LEU A 77 2.94 -10.27 -8.40
CA LEU A 77 3.99 -10.03 -7.43
C LEU A 77 5.39 -9.99 -8.06
N GLU A 78 5.61 -10.68 -9.18
CA GLU A 78 6.90 -10.62 -9.89
C GLU A 78 7.08 -9.25 -10.52
N LYS A 79 6.04 -8.75 -11.19
CA LYS A 79 6.03 -7.38 -11.73
C LYS A 79 6.19 -6.32 -10.63
N ILE A 80 5.52 -6.47 -9.49
CA ILE A 80 5.70 -5.55 -8.35
C ILE A 80 7.16 -5.55 -7.89
N LYS A 81 7.79 -6.72 -7.80
CA LYS A 81 9.18 -6.84 -7.39
C LYS A 81 10.13 -6.10 -8.34
N GLU A 82 9.92 -6.21 -9.64
CA GLU A 82 10.72 -5.52 -10.67
C GLU A 82 10.55 -4.01 -10.65
N LEU A 83 9.35 -3.53 -10.29
CA LEU A 83 9.03 -2.10 -10.24
C LEU A 83 9.59 -1.40 -8.99
N LEU A 84 9.83 -2.15 -7.92
CA LEU A 84 10.37 -1.62 -6.66
C LEU A 84 11.89 -1.47 -6.72
N ILE A 85 12.41 -0.42 -6.07
CA ILE A 85 13.86 -0.26 -5.86
C ILE A 85 14.36 -1.31 -4.85
N GLU A 86 13.58 -1.52 -3.79
CA GLU A 86 13.78 -2.59 -2.83
C GLU A 86 12.48 -3.37 -2.65
N PRO A 87 12.50 -4.72 -2.67
CA PRO A 87 11.29 -5.52 -2.57
C PRO A 87 10.81 -5.63 -1.10
N ILE A 88 10.53 -4.50 -0.46
CA ILE A 88 9.93 -4.43 0.88
C ILE A 88 8.41 -4.42 0.75
N PHE A 89 7.75 -5.40 1.36
CA PHE A 89 6.30 -5.55 1.29
C PHE A 89 5.71 -5.59 2.70
N ILE A 90 4.92 -4.59 3.05
CA ILE A 90 4.26 -4.47 4.34
C ILE A 90 2.77 -4.74 4.15
N ASP A 91 2.26 -5.77 4.78
CA ASP A 91 0.89 -6.23 4.64
C ASP A 91 0.15 -6.12 5.98
N LEU A 92 -0.58 -5.02 6.15
CA LEU A 92 -1.36 -4.77 7.36
C LEU A 92 -2.69 -5.53 7.40
N ARG A 93 -3.00 -6.28 6.33
CA ARG A 93 -4.22 -7.05 6.16
C ARG A 93 -3.98 -8.54 6.05
N ASN A 94 -2.73 -8.97 6.05
CA ASN A 94 -2.34 -10.37 6.03
C ASN A 94 -2.90 -11.13 4.81
N VAL A 95 -3.02 -10.44 3.67
CA VAL A 95 -3.52 -10.94 2.38
C VAL A 95 -2.62 -12.05 1.84
N TYR A 96 -1.30 -11.88 1.94
CA TYR A 96 -0.33 -12.81 1.34
C TYR A 96 0.27 -13.77 2.36
N ASP A 97 0.67 -14.97 1.94
CA ASP A 97 1.40 -15.91 2.79
C ASP A 97 2.87 -15.47 2.95
N PRO A 98 3.39 -15.33 4.19
CA PRO A 98 4.77 -14.89 4.41
C PRO A 98 5.83 -15.79 3.79
N ARG A 99 5.60 -17.11 3.72
CA ARG A 99 6.58 -18.06 3.17
C ARG A 99 6.64 -17.93 1.66
N MET A 100 5.50 -17.75 1.01
CA MET A 100 5.42 -17.45 -0.43
C MET A 100 6.16 -16.14 -0.75
N MET A 101 5.89 -15.07 0.00
CA MET A 101 6.54 -13.77 -0.22
C MET A 101 8.06 -13.84 -0.01
N LYS A 102 8.52 -14.54 1.04
CA LYS A 102 9.95 -14.79 1.26
C LYS A 102 10.58 -15.59 0.12
N LYS A 103 9.92 -16.63 -0.41
CA LYS A 103 10.40 -17.40 -1.57
C LYS A 103 10.51 -16.56 -2.84
N LEU A 104 9.60 -15.62 -3.05
CA LEU A 104 9.65 -14.65 -4.16
C LEU A 104 10.75 -13.59 -3.98
N GLY A 105 11.40 -13.53 -2.81
CA GLY A 105 12.49 -12.62 -2.52
C GLY A 105 12.05 -11.27 -1.94
N PHE A 106 10.82 -11.18 -1.42
CA PHE A 106 10.38 -9.99 -0.69
C PHE A 106 10.87 -10.00 0.76
N LYS A 107 11.26 -8.82 1.25
CA LYS A 107 11.31 -8.52 2.68
C LYS A 107 9.86 -8.27 3.15
N TYR A 108 9.18 -9.34 3.54
CA TYR A 108 7.76 -9.29 3.92
C TYR A 108 7.57 -9.02 5.42
N VAL A 109 6.68 -8.08 5.75
CA VAL A 109 6.25 -7.77 7.12
C VAL A 109 4.73 -7.87 7.19
N GLY A 110 4.23 -8.83 7.97
CA GLY A 110 2.80 -8.96 8.28
C GLY A 110 2.49 -8.58 9.73
N VAL A 111 1.23 -8.28 10.03
CA VAL A 111 0.81 -7.94 11.41
C VAL A 111 0.47 -9.21 12.19
N GLY A 112 1.06 -9.39 13.36
CA GLY A 112 0.78 -10.55 14.23
C GLY A 112 1.30 -11.89 13.66
N ARG A 113 2.12 -11.84 12.62
CA ARG A 113 2.82 -12.98 12.04
C ARG A 113 4.29 -12.83 12.46
N GLY A 114 4.77 -13.71 13.34
CA GLY A 114 6.13 -13.68 13.86
C GLY A 114 7.18 -13.52 12.75
N CYS A 115 8.25 -12.79 13.05
CA CYS A 115 9.30 -12.40 12.10
C CYS A 115 10.02 -13.61 11.48
#